data_AF-A0A4D4MID1-F1
#
_entry.id   AF-A0A4D4MID1-F1
#
_cell.length_a   1.000
_cell.length_b   1.000
_cell.length_c   1.000
_cell.angle_alpha   90.00
_cell.angle_beta   90.00
_cell.angle_gamma   90.00
#
_symmetry.space_group_name_H-M   'P 1'
#
loop_
_entity.id
_entity.type
_entity.pdbx_description
1 polymer ?
#
loop_
_entity_poly.entity_id
_entity_poly.type
_entity_poly.pdbx_seq_one_letter_code
_entity_poly.pdbx_strand_id
1 'polypeptide(L)'
;MSARWAEGAGTRLGRRARVAWLLRVNRLLGEDITLKSLPAFAAAFRGGTYGREVSVSTVSRWETGRTSVPWAAVRRYEELLGLPRNLLTATARTVWRYLAPGPVLDTSPIASAARPLEDLLEQAVSGDVMAGDDWDQLTDGLCTRPDVVLMPTGTWYRLAERLVEEMVIADRLPWMLRFESLNRLLNHPRAAVPSSPCAANWPPGRHG
;
A
#
# COMPACT_ATOMS: atom_id res chain seq x y z
N MET A 1 27.02 -9.69 41.55
CA MET A 1 26.04 -10.55 40.83
C MET A 1 24.91 -9.66 40.36
N SER A 2 25.03 -9.10 39.15
CA SER A 2 24.18 -8.01 38.65
C SER A 2 23.14 -8.53 37.65
N ALA A 3 21.90 -8.63 38.12
CA ALA A 3 20.70 -8.81 37.31
C ALA A 3 20.34 -7.50 36.58
N ARG A 4 21.07 -7.17 35.51
CA ARG A 4 20.79 -5.98 34.65
C ARG A 4 20.96 -6.22 33.14
N TRP A 5 20.89 -7.46 32.67
CA TRP A 5 21.07 -7.78 31.24
C TRP A 5 19.84 -8.43 30.56
N ALA A 6 18.65 -8.38 31.17
CA ALA A 6 17.45 -9.01 30.62
C ALA A 6 16.29 -8.04 30.30
N GLU A 7 16.52 -6.73 30.22
CA GLU A 7 15.45 -5.72 30.01
C GLU A 7 15.58 -4.89 28.72
N GLY A 8 16.36 -5.32 27.74
CA GLY A 8 16.62 -4.55 26.51
C GLY A 8 16.23 -5.18 25.16
N ALA A 9 15.68 -6.39 25.13
CA ALA A 9 15.54 -7.20 23.90
C ALA A 9 14.14 -7.19 23.27
N GLY A 10 13.45 -6.04 23.32
CA GLY A 10 12.13 -5.86 22.74
C GLY A 10 11.98 -4.49 22.10
N THR A 11 13.01 -3.98 21.42
CA THR A 11 12.91 -2.73 20.68
C THR A 11 11.84 -2.90 19.60
N ARG A 12 10.72 -2.18 19.72
CA ARG A 12 9.65 -2.17 18.71
C ARG A 12 10.30 -1.91 17.35
N LEU A 13 10.31 -2.92 16.46
CA LEU A 13 10.80 -2.74 15.10
C LEU A 13 10.10 -1.52 14.50
N GLY A 14 10.84 -0.58 13.90
CA GLY A 14 10.23 0.55 13.21
C GLY A 14 9.38 0.09 12.02
N ARG A 15 8.48 0.95 11.50
CA ARG A 15 7.65 0.67 10.31
C ARG A 15 8.46 0.05 9.15
N ARG A 16 9.59 0.69 8.85
CA ARG A 16 10.54 0.26 7.82
C ARG A 16 11.15 -1.12 8.09
N ALA A 17 11.52 -1.41 9.34
CA ALA A 17 12.12 -2.69 9.71
C ALA A 17 11.11 -3.85 9.58
N ARG A 18 9.82 -3.62 9.81
CA ARG A 18 8.78 -4.64 9.59
C ARG A 18 8.52 -4.90 8.11
N VAL A 19 8.45 -3.87 7.28
CA VAL A 19 8.35 -4.05 5.82
C VAL A 19 9.57 -4.80 5.30
N ALA A 20 10.77 -4.42 5.73
CA ALA A 20 12.02 -5.10 5.39
C ALA A 20 12.00 -6.59 5.78
N TRP A 21 11.57 -6.88 7.02
CA TRP A 21 11.42 -8.24 7.53
C TRP A 21 10.39 -9.03 6.71
N LEU A 22 9.24 -8.45 6.39
CA LEU A 22 8.20 -9.09 5.59
C LEU A 22 8.74 -9.52 4.22
N LEU A 23 9.45 -8.63 3.51
CA LEU A 23 10.04 -8.94 2.21
C LEU A 23 11.08 -10.05 2.30
N ARG A 24 11.99 -9.94 3.28
CA ARG A 24 13.05 -10.92 3.48
C ARG A 24 12.50 -12.31 3.80
N VAL A 25 11.52 -12.39 4.69
CA VAL A 25 10.94 -13.68 5.09
C VAL A 25 10.19 -14.32 3.94
N ASN A 26 9.42 -13.55 3.16
CA ASN A 26 8.74 -14.09 1.97
C ASN A 26 9.75 -14.62 0.93
N ARG A 27 10.88 -13.95 0.73
CA ARG A 27 11.93 -14.46 -0.16
C ARG A 27 12.59 -15.74 0.38
N LEU A 28 12.90 -15.79 1.67
CA LEU A 28 13.57 -16.96 2.27
C LEU A 28 12.67 -18.19 2.42
N LEU A 29 11.37 -17.96 2.66
CA LEU A 29 10.38 -19.03 2.80
C LEU A 29 9.65 -19.36 1.49
N GLY A 30 9.95 -18.65 0.41
CA GLY A 30 9.39 -18.92 -0.91
C GLY A 30 9.71 -20.32 -1.42
N GLU A 31 8.89 -20.79 -2.36
CA GLU A 31 8.99 -22.14 -2.94
C GLU A 31 10.25 -22.29 -3.80
N ASP A 32 10.60 -21.26 -4.58
CA ASP A 32 11.78 -21.27 -5.44
C ASP A 32 13.08 -21.14 -4.62
N ILE A 33 13.81 -22.25 -4.54
CA ILE A 33 15.10 -22.34 -3.84
C ILE A 33 16.15 -21.37 -4.41
N THR A 34 16.10 -21.06 -5.71
CA THR A 34 17.07 -20.18 -6.37
C THR A 34 16.91 -18.75 -5.87
N LEU A 35 15.67 -18.29 -5.67
CA LEU A 35 15.33 -16.96 -5.18
C LEU A 35 15.69 -16.73 -3.70
N LYS A 36 15.97 -17.80 -2.95
CA LYS A 36 16.51 -17.70 -1.57
C LYS A 36 17.95 -17.16 -1.55
N SER A 37 18.68 -17.27 -2.65
CA SER A 37 19.99 -16.64 -2.81
C SER A 37 19.84 -15.16 -3.17
N LEU A 38 20.40 -14.27 -2.36
CA LEU A 38 20.30 -12.82 -2.58
C LEU A 38 20.91 -12.37 -3.93
N PRO A 39 22.08 -12.89 -4.37
CA PRO A 39 22.59 -12.64 -5.72
C PRO A 39 21.65 -13.07 -6.84
N ALA A 40 21.10 -14.28 -6.76
CA ALA A 40 20.18 -14.80 -7.77
C ALA A 40 18.89 -13.98 -7.83
N PHE A 41 18.35 -13.62 -6.67
CA PHE A 41 17.17 -12.77 -6.56
C PHE A 41 17.38 -11.39 -7.18
N ALA A 42 18.51 -10.74 -6.90
CA ALA A 42 18.85 -9.45 -7.50
C ALA A 42 18.98 -9.54 -9.03
N ALA A 43 19.56 -10.63 -9.54
CA ALA A 43 19.68 -10.87 -10.98
C ALA A 43 18.32 -11.11 -11.66
N ALA A 44 17.40 -11.80 -10.97
CA ALA A 44 16.02 -12.03 -11.42
C ALA A 44 15.13 -10.78 -11.34
N PHE A 45 15.54 -9.78 -10.55
CA PHE A 45 14.77 -8.54 -10.34
C PHE A 45 14.49 -7.73 -11.59
N ARG A 46 15.22 -7.98 -12.67
CA ARG A 46 15.10 -7.29 -13.96
C ARG A 46 13.74 -7.55 -14.61
N GLY A 47 13.05 -6.48 -15.03
CA GLY A 47 11.76 -6.54 -15.72
C GLY A 47 10.53 -6.37 -14.81
N GLY A 48 9.35 -6.66 -15.35
CA GLY A 48 8.08 -6.59 -14.62
C GLY A 48 7.71 -5.17 -14.17
N THR A 49 7.03 -5.06 -13.03
CA THR A 49 6.60 -3.76 -12.46
C THR A 49 7.75 -2.84 -12.03
N TYR A 50 8.98 -3.33 -11.98
CA TYR A 50 10.16 -2.54 -11.64
C TYR A 50 11.17 -2.56 -12.79
N GLY A 51 11.02 -1.63 -13.74
CA GLY A 51 11.81 -1.57 -14.97
C GLY A 51 13.29 -1.20 -14.82
N ARG A 52 13.87 -1.23 -13.60
CA ARG A 52 15.27 -0.91 -13.34
C ARG A 52 16.00 -2.14 -12.79
N GLU A 53 17.25 -2.30 -13.19
CA GLU A 53 18.10 -3.32 -12.58
C GLU A 53 18.41 -2.97 -11.11
N VAL A 54 18.52 -3.99 -10.27
CA VAL A 54 18.79 -3.82 -8.83
C VAL A 54 20.02 -4.62 -8.45
N SER A 55 20.97 -3.97 -7.76
CA SER A 55 22.14 -4.65 -7.22
C SER A 55 21.82 -5.41 -5.94
N VAL A 56 22.63 -6.43 -5.64
CA VAL A 56 22.57 -7.21 -4.39
C VAL A 56 22.59 -6.31 -3.15
N SER A 57 23.41 -5.25 -3.17
CA SER A 57 23.53 -4.28 -2.08
C SER A 57 22.24 -3.46 -1.87
N THR A 58 21.49 -3.17 -2.93
CA THR A 58 20.20 -2.49 -2.82
C THR A 58 19.13 -3.41 -2.23
N VAL A 59 19.02 -4.64 -2.71
CA VAL A 59 18.09 -5.64 -2.11
C VAL A 59 18.44 -5.88 -0.64
N SER A 60 19.72 -6.01 -0.30
CA SER A 60 20.18 -6.14 1.08
C SER A 60 19.76 -4.95 1.96
N ARG A 61 19.90 -3.71 1.47
CA ARG A 61 19.48 -2.51 2.21
C ARG A 61 17.97 -2.44 2.41
N TRP A 62 17.19 -2.89 1.43
CA TRP A 62 15.73 -3.03 1.57
C TRP A 62 15.36 -4.06 2.63
N GLU A 63 15.93 -5.26 2.57
CA GLU A 63 15.63 -6.38 3.49
C GLU A 63 16.17 -6.20 4.91
N THR A 64 17.08 -5.26 5.11
CA THR A 64 17.58 -4.85 6.44
C THR A 64 16.94 -3.56 6.94
N GLY A 65 16.06 -2.93 6.15
CA GLY A 65 15.40 -1.68 6.50
C GLY A 65 16.34 -0.48 6.58
N ARG A 66 17.53 -0.56 5.97
CA ARG A 66 18.47 0.57 5.89
C ARG A 66 17.96 1.67 4.96
N THR A 67 17.23 1.31 3.91
CA THR A 67 16.58 2.24 2.98
C THR A 67 15.09 1.92 2.83
N SER A 68 14.29 2.89 2.40
CA SER A 68 12.89 2.62 2.02
C SER A 68 12.84 1.76 0.76
N VAL A 69 11.79 0.95 0.64
CA VAL A 69 11.55 0.11 -0.53
C VAL A 69 10.43 0.77 -1.34
N PRO A 70 10.66 1.16 -2.61
CA PRO A 70 9.60 1.69 -3.46
C PRO A 70 8.46 0.68 -3.63
N TRP A 71 7.20 1.13 -3.70
CA TRP A 71 6.06 0.22 -3.88
C TRP A 71 6.14 -0.62 -5.16
N ALA A 72 6.64 -0.04 -6.25
CA ALA A 72 6.90 -0.78 -7.49
C ALA A 72 7.92 -1.93 -7.32
N ALA A 73 8.88 -1.78 -6.39
CA ALA A 73 9.80 -2.86 -6.04
C ALA A 73 9.10 -3.92 -5.17
N VAL A 74 8.22 -3.53 -4.24
CA VAL A 74 7.39 -4.49 -3.46
C VAL A 74 6.50 -5.33 -4.39
N ARG A 75 5.92 -4.72 -5.43
CA ARG A 75 5.20 -5.44 -6.50
C ARG A 75 6.08 -6.46 -7.21
N ARG A 76 7.31 -6.08 -7.51
CA ARG A 76 8.25 -7.00 -8.17
C ARG A 76 8.59 -8.21 -7.28
N TYR A 77 8.59 -8.06 -5.96
CA TYR A 77 8.68 -9.22 -5.05
C TYR A 77 7.48 -10.15 -5.22
N GLU A 78 6.26 -9.61 -5.31
CA GLU A 78 5.05 -10.43 -5.51
C GLU A 78 5.16 -11.24 -6.81
N GLU A 79 5.56 -10.59 -7.91
CA GLU A 79 5.76 -11.25 -9.21
C GLU A 79 6.81 -12.36 -9.16
N LEU A 80 7.99 -12.07 -8.60
CA LEU A 80 9.09 -13.03 -8.55
C LEU A 80 8.77 -14.24 -7.66
N LEU A 81 8.05 -14.00 -6.57
CA LEU A 81 7.71 -15.04 -5.60
C LEU A 81 6.39 -15.76 -5.95
N GLY A 82 5.76 -15.42 -7.08
CA GLY A 82 4.48 -16.00 -7.50
C GLY A 82 3.33 -15.69 -6.54
N LEU A 83 3.43 -14.61 -5.76
CA LEU A 83 2.43 -14.25 -4.77
C LEU A 83 1.23 -13.56 -5.44
N PRO A 84 0.03 -13.67 -4.84
CA PRO A 84 -1.13 -12.90 -5.30
C PRO A 84 -0.82 -11.41 -5.38
N ARG A 85 -1.33 -10.78 -6.44
CA ARG A 85 -1.22 -9.34 -6.63
C ARG A 85 -1.73 -8.62 -5.37
N ASN A 86 -0.94 -7.66 -4.90
CA ASN A 86 -1.21 -6.77 -3.77
C ASN A 86 -1.04 -7.39 -2.39
N LEU A 87 -0.70 -8.67 -2.27
CA LEU A 87 -0.60 -9.31 -0.97
C LEU A 87 0.45 -8.62 -0.08
N LEU A 88 1.68 -8.48 -0.56
CA LEU A 88 2.76 -7.84 0.20
C LEU A 88 2.58 -6.33 0.25
N THR A 89 2.11 -5.73 -0.84
CA THR A 89 1.92 -4.29 -0.95
C THR A 89 0.86 -3.80 0.02
N ALA A 90 -0.32 -4.41 0.03
CA ALA A 90 -1.40 -4.04 0.93
C ALA A 90 -0.99 -4.29 2.38
N THR A 91 -0.40 -5.46 2.68
CA THR A 91 0.09 -5.79 4.02
C THR A 91 1.11 -4.77 4.52
N ALA A 92 2.10 -4.42 3.69
CA ALA A 92 3.13 -3.45 4.04
C ALA A 92 2.55 -2.05 4.28
N ARG A 93 1.61 -1.59 3.45
CA ARG A 93 0.91 -0.30 3.62
C ARG A 93 0.06 -0.27 4.88
N THR A 94 -0.73 -1.32 5.13
CA THR A 94 -1.54 -1.45 6.34
C THR A 94 -0.67 -1.46 7.60
N VAL A 95 0.42 -2.24 7.63
CA VAL A 95 1.37 -2.25 8.76
C VAL A 95 2.01 -0.87 8.94
N TRP A 96 2.40 -0.22 7.84
CA TRP A 96 2.98 1.12 7.88
C TRP A 96 2.03 2.14 8.52
N ARG A 97 0.74 2.08 8.18
CA ARG A 97 -0.29 2.99 8.68
C ARG A 97 -0.70 2.66 10.12
N TYR A 98 -0.86 1.39 10.45
CA TYR A 98 -1.26 0.93 11.77
C TYR A 98 -0.30 1.38 12.89
N LEU A 99 1.00 1.41 12.59
CA LEU A 99 2.03 1.69 13.60
C LEU A 99 2.28 3.17 13.85
N ALA A 100 1.91 4.04 12.91
CA ALA A 100 1.91 5.48 13.12
C ALA A 100 0.92 6.13 12.15
N PRO A 101 -0.18 6.71 12.66
CA PRO A 101 -1.11 7.51 11.85
C PRO A 101 -0.36 8.62 11.11
N GLY A 102 -0.70 8.84 9.86
CA GLY A 102 -0.05 9.83 9.00
C GLY A 102 -0.05 9.39 7.54
N PRO A 103 0.29 10.29 6.61
CA PRO A 103 0.33 9.96 5.19
C PRO A 103 1.31 8.81 4.95
N VAL A 104 0.91 7.83 4.14
CA VAL A 104 1.85 6.87 3.57
C VAL A 104 2.63 7.66 2.52
N LEU A 105 3.80 8.14 2.93
CA LEU A 105 4.74 8.87 2.07
C LEU A 105 5.39 7.88 1.09
N ASP A 106 4.66 7.49 0.06
CA ASP A 106 5.26 7.15 -1.23
C ASP A 106 4.16 7.17 -2.31
N THR A 107 4.25 8.15 -3.19
CA THR A 107 3.36 8.44 -4.32
C THR A 107 3.95 7.96 -5.64
N SER A 108 4.94 7.05 -5.61
CA SER A 108 5.42 6.47 -6.86
C SER A 108 4.30 5.64 -7.47
N PRO A 109 3.80 5.99 -8.68
CA PRO A 109 2.71 5.26 -9.31
C PRO A 109 3.08 3.78 -9.35
N ILE A 110 2.20 2.94 -8.85
CA ILE A 110 2.34 1.52 -9.10
C ILE A 110 2.14 1.36 -10.61
N ALA A 111 2.97 0.54 -11.27
CA ALA A 111 2.99 0.37 -12.72
C ALA A 111 1.58 0.29 -13.34
N SER A 112 1.47 0.75 -14.61
CA SER A 112 0.25 0.90 -15.42
C SER A 112 -0.95 0.09 -14.93
N ALA A 113 -2.05 0.79 -14.63
CA ALA A 113 -3.33 0.16 -14.35
C ALA A 113 -3.66 -0.88 -15.44
N ALA A 114 -4.15 -2.04 -15.03
CA ALA A 114 -4.59 -3.09 -15.93
C ALA A 114 -5.87 -2.70 -16.67
N ARG A 115 -6.62 -1.74 -16.12
CA ARG A 115 -7.87 -1.22 -16.68
C ARG A 115 -7.82 0.30 -16.80
N PRO A 116 -8.52 0.90 -17.79
CA PRO A 116 -8.72 2.34 -17.88
C PRO A 116 -9.35 2.89 -16.60
N LEU A 117 -8.93 4.09 -16.21
CA LEU A 117 -9.44 4.74 -14.99
C LEU A 117 -10.94 5.05 -15.12
N GLU A 118 -11.35 5.42 -16.33
CA GLU A 118 -12.71 5.82 -16.68
C GLU A 118 -13.67 4.64 -16.51
N ASP A 119 -13.30 3.43 -16.96
CA ASP A 119 -14.08 2.20 -16.78
C ASP A 119 -14.22 1.82 -15.30
N LEU A 120 -13.14 1.96 -14.53
CA LEU A 120 -13.14 1.69 -13.10
C LEU A 120 -14.04 2.68 -12.35
N LEU A 121 -14.04 3.96 -12.76
CA LEU A 121 -14.89 4.99 -12.19
C LEU A 121 -16.36 4.75 -12.52
N GLU A 122 -16.68 4.39 -13.76
CA GLU A 122 -18.06 4.07 -14.18
C GLU A 122 -18.62 2.91 -13.37
N GLN A 123 -17.86 1.82 -13.24
CA GLN A 123 -18.24 0.65 -12.43
C GLN A 123 -18.39 0.99 -10.93
N ALA A 124 -17.55 1.88 -10.42
CA ALA A 124 -17.64 2.34 -9.03
C ALA A 124 -18.92 3.15 -8.77
N VAL A 125 -19.40 3.89 -9.77
CA VAL A 125 -20.61 4.73 -9.67
C VAL A 125 -21.89 3.95 -9.98
N SER A 126 -21.83 2.92 -10.84
CA SER A 126 -23.01 2.12 -11.23
C SER A 126 -23.53 1.20 -10.12
N GLY A 127 -22.69 0.88 -9.12
CA GLY A 127 -23.01 -0.10 -8.08
C GLY A 127 -22.63 -1.54 -8.44
N ASP A 128 -22.05 -1.76 -9.63
CA ASP A 128 -21.59 -3.08 -10.06
C ASP A 128 -20.47 -3.60 -9.17
N VAL A 129 -20.40 -4.92 -8.96
CA VAL A 129 -19.40 -5.56 -8.07
C VAL A 129 -17.99 -5.09 -8.41
N MET A 130 -17.27 -4.54 -7.44
CA MET A 130 -15.84 -4.19 -7.57
C MET A 130 -14.97 -5.16 -6.75
N ALA A 131 -13.90 -5.67 -7.35
CA ALA A 131 -12.87 -6.35 -6.58
C ALA A 131 -12.07 -5.33 -5.74
N GLY A 132 -11.40 -5.80 -4.69
CA GLY A 132 -10.47 -4.93 -3.94
C GLY A 132 -9.35 -4.37 -4.81
N ASP A 133 -8.94 -5.13 -5.83
CA ASP A 133 -7.91 -4.72 -6.79
C ASP A 133 -8.38 -3.59 -7.72
N ASP A 134 -9.64 -3.63 -8.13
CA ASP A 134 -10.26 -2.54 -8.92
C ASP A 134 -10.27 -1.23 -8.11
N TRP A 135 -10.59 -1.32 -6.81
CA TRP A 135 -10.54 -0.16 -5.90
C TRP A 135 -9.12 0.38 -5.71
N ASP A 136 -8.12 -0.49 -5.58
CA ASP A 136 -6.72 -0.08 -5.48
C ASP A 136 -6.27 0.65 -6.74
N GLN A 137 -6.61 0.14 -7.92
CA GLN A 137 -6.29 0.76 -9.21
C GLN A 137 -7.02 2.08 -9.43
N LEU A 138 -8.32 2.15 -9.10
CA LEU A 138 -9.12 3.38 -9.20
C LEU A 138 -8.51 4.48 -8.34
N THR A 139 -8.25 4.19 -7.07
CA THR A 139 -7.74 5.22 -6.13
C THR A 139 -6.28 5.58 -6.39
N ASP A 140 -5.45 4.66 -6.86
CA ASP A 140 -4.08 4.98 -7.33
C ASP A 140 -4.16 5.92 -8.56
N GLY A 141 -5.00 5.60 -9.55
CA GLY A 141 -5.21 6.42 -10.73
C GLY A 141 -5.69 7.84 -10.41
N LEU A 142 -6.65 7.99 -9.49
CA LEU A 142 -7.08 9.30 -9.00
C LEU A 142 -5.94 10.06 -8.31
N CYS A 143 -5.15 9.40 -7.44
CA CYS A 143 -4.02 10.04 -6.75
C CYS A 143 -2.89 10.47 -7.69
N THR A 144 -2.72 9.83 -8.85
CA THR A 144 -1.77 10.30 -9.88
C THR A 144 -2.23 11.56 -10.60
N ARG A 145 -3.51 11.93 -10.51
CA ARG A 145 -4.14 13.10 -11.13
C ARG A 145 -4.70 14.04 -10.04
N PRO A 146 -3.86 14.76 -9.28
CA PRO A 146 -4.28 15.51 -8.08
C PRO A 146 -5.29 16.64 -8.35
N ASP A 147 -5.37 17.09 -9.61
CA ASP A 147 -6.28 18.11 -10.11
C ASP A 147 -7.60 17.56 -10.67
N VAL A 148 -7.80 16.23 -10.67
CA VAL A 148 -9.02 15.60 -11.18
C VAL A 148 -10.27 16.09 -10.45
N VAL A 149 -11.30 16.43 -11.23
CA VAL A 149 -12.61 16.84 -10.72
C VAL A 149 -13.62 15.75 -11.08
N LEU A 150 -14.24 15.16 -10.06
CA LEU A 150 -15.32 14.19 -10.23
C LEU A 150 -16.66 14.91 -10.17
N MET A 151 -17.46 14.75 -11.22
CA MET A 151 -18.81 15.27 -11.31
C MET A 151 -19.84 14.14 -11.31
N PRO A 152 -20.99 14.31 -10.63
CA PRO A 152 -21.39 15.43 -9.75
C PRO A 152 -20.51 15.58 -8.50
N THR A 153 -20.53 16.76 -7.84
CA THR A 153 -19.70 17.07 -6.67
C THR A 153 -19.78 16.02 -5.54
N GLY A 154 -20.93 15.36 -5.38
CA GLY A 154 -21.12 14.28 -4.40
C GLY A 154 -20.47 12.93 -4.76
N THR A 155 -19.76 12.81 -5.88
CA THR A 155 -19.15 11.54 -6.32
C THR A 155 -18.07 11.08 -5.36
N TRP A 156 -17.22 11.99 -4.86
CA TRP A 156 -16.21 11.64 -3.85
C TRP A 156 -16.83 11.02 -2.59
N TYR A 157 -17.94 11.60 -2.11
CA TYR A 157 -18.66 11.08 -0.95
C TYR A 157 -19.25 9.69 -1.22
N ARG A 158 -19.90 9.50 -2.37
CA ARG A 158 -20.48 8.21 -2.77
C ARG A 158 -19.42 7.11 -2.88
N LEU A 159 -18.24 7.42 -3.41
CA LEU A 159 -17.13 6.47 -3.47
C LEU A 159 -16.63 6.12 -2.05
N ALA A 160 -16.51 7.09 -1.16
CA ALA A 160 -16.08 6.88 0.22
C ALA A 160 -17.10 6.03 1.01
N GLU A 161 -18.39 6.36 0.90
CA GLU A 161 -19.51 5.64 1.52
C GLU A 161 -19.52 4.18 1.08
N ARG A 162 -19.50 3.94 -0.23
CA ARG A 162 -19.47 2.58 -0.80
C ARG A 162 -18.24 1.79 -0.35
N LEU A 163 -17.06 2.42 -0.30
CA LEU A 163 -15.85 1.77 0.21
C LEU A 163 -16.00 1.34 1.68
N VAL A 164 -16.66 2.15 2.51
CA VAL A 164 -16.93 1.81 3.91
C VAL A 164 -17.91 0.64 3.99
N GLU A 165 -19.02 0.67 3.24
CA GLU A 165 -20.01 -0.40 3.21
C GLU A 165 -19.40 -1.74 2.78
N GLU A 166 -18.65 -1.76 1.68
CA GLU A 166 -18.00 -2.98 1.21
C GLU A 166 -16.88 -3.45 2.14
N MET A 167 -16.21 -2.54 2.86
CA MET A 167 -15.16 -2.90 3.82
C MET A 167 -15.73 -3.63 5.04
N VAL A 168 -16.96 -3.35 5.47
CA VAL A 168 -17.62 -4.01 6.62
C VAL A 168 -17.79 -5.52 6.38
N ILE A 169 -18.00 -5.93 5.13
CA ILE A 169 -18.22 -7.34 4.75
C ILE A 169 -16.96 -8.02 4.18
N ALA A 170 -15.87 -7.28 3.96
CA ALA A 170 -14.63 -7.79 3.41
C ALA A 170 -13.72 -8.38 4.51
N ASP A 171 -12.92 -9.37 4.16
CA ASP A 171 -11.88 -9.93 5.02
C ASP A 171 -10.49 -9.85 4.36
N ARG A 172 -9.44 -10.07 5.17
CA ARG A 172 -8.05 -10.27 4.72
C ARG A 172 -7.58 -9.25 3.64
N LEU A 173 -7.19 -9.74 2.46
CA LEU A 173 -6.67 -8.91 1.37
C LEU A 173 -7.73 -7.98 0.78
N PRO A 174 -8.95 -8.45 0.42
CA PRO A 174 -10.06 -7.57 0.05
C PRO A 174 -10.31 -6.42 1.03
N TRP A 175 -10.21 -6.69 2.34
CA TRP A 175 -10.33 -5.67 3.39
C TRP A 175 -9.17 -4.67 3.36
N MET A 176 -7.92 -5.14 3.32
CA MET A 176 -6.73 -4.26 3.30
C MET A 176 -6.72 -3.33 2.08
N LEU A 177 -7.17 -3.83 0.92
CA LEU A 177 -7.24 -3.02 -0.30
C LEU A 177 -8.28 -1.91 -0.22
N ARG A 178 -9.47 -2.21 0.33
CA ARG A 178 -10.51 -1.20 0.56
C ARG A 178 -10.08 -0.19 1.60
N PHE A 179 -9.45 -0.65 2.69
CA PHE A 179 -8.90 0.21 3.73
C PHE A 179 -7.86 1.19 3.16
N GLU A 180 -6.90 0.72 2.37
CA GLU A 180 -5.90 1.60 1.75
C GLU A 180 -6.50 2.52 0.69
N SER A 181 -7.46 2.03 -0.10
CA SER A 181 -8.18 2.81 -1.10
C SER A 181 -8.95 3.97 -0.45
N LEU A 182 -9.69 3.70 0.62
CA LEU A 182 -10.39 4.72 1.40
C LEU A 182 -9.41 5.75 1.95
N ASN A 183 -8.28 5.31 2.53
CA ASN A 183 -7.27 6.23 3.04
C ASN A 183 -6.67 7.10 1.93
N ARG A 184 -6.41 6.57 0.73
CA ARG A 184 -5.96 7.38 -0.41
C ARG A 184 -7.01 8.43 -0.79
N LEU A 185 -8.28 8.00 -0.88
CA LEU A 185 -9.40 8.86 -1.22
C LEU A 185 -9.53 10.01 -0.22
N LEU A 186 -9.54 9.74 1.09
CA LEU A 186 -9.67 10.76 2.15
C LEU A 186 -8.49 11.74 2.20
N ASN A 187 -7.30 11.30 1.79
CA ASN A 187 -6.11 12.16 1.72
C ASN A 187 -5.95 12.83 0.34
N HIS A 188 -6.87 12.63 -0.60
CA HIS A 188 -6.81 13.28 -1.91
C HIS A 188 -7.10 14.78 -1.74
N PRO A 189 -6.28 15.69 -2.33
CA PRO A 189 -6.43 17.14 -2.13
C PRO A 189 -7.83 17.68 -2.44
N ARG A 190 -8.51 17.09 -3.42
CA ARG A 190 -9.89 17.48 -3.82
C ARG A 190 -11.00 16.82 -3.01
N ALA A 191 -10.74 15.68 -2.36
CA ALA A 191 -11.70 15.01 -1.50
C ALA A 191 -11.70 15.58 -0.07
N ALA A 192 -10.56 16.09 0.38
CA ALA A 192 -10.39 16.72 1.68
C ALA A 192 -10.98 18.15 1.77
N VAL A 193 -11.52 18.70 0.67
CA VAL A 193 -12.22 19.98 0.69
C VAL A 193 -13.61 19.75 1.31
N PRO A 194 -13.99 20.44 2.39
CA PRO A 194 -15.22 20.19 3.11
C PRO A 194 -16.42 20.67 2.29
N SER A 195 -17.01 19.80 1.48
CA SER A 195 -18.32 20.04 0.86
C SER A 195 -19.47 19.36 1.61
N SER A 196 -19.23 18.84 2.81
CA SER A 196 -20.29 18.29 3.68
C SER A 196 -20.36 19.07 5.00
N PRO A 197 -21.55 19.56 5.42
CA PRO A 197 -21.73 20.22 6.71
C PRO A 197 -21.39 19.31 7.92
N CYS A 198 -21.25 18.00 7.72
CA CYS A 198 -20.82 17.06 8.77
C CYS A 198 -19.30 17.08 9.04
N ALA A 199 -18.48 17.62 8.12
CA ALA A 199 -17.02 17.69 8.29
C ALA A 199 -16.55 18.79 9.27
N ALA A 200 -17.46 19.66 9.72
CA ALA A 200 -17.15 20.75 10.64
C ALA A 200 -16.84 20.30 12.08
N ASN A 201 -17.03 19.01 12.41
CA ASN A 201 -16.91 18.50 13.78
C ASN A 201 -15.70 17.58 14.02
N TRP A 202 -14.76 17.45 13.08
CA TRP A 202 -13.51 16.73 13.33
C TRP A 202 -12.47 17.67 13.95
N PRO A 203 -12.14 17.56 15.25
CA PRO A 203 -11.20 18.47 15.86
C PRO A 203 -9.79 18.26 15.27
N PRO A 204 -9.05 19.33 14.95
CA PRO A 204 -7.64 19.20 14.60
C PRO A 204 -6.91 18.66 15.82
N GLY A 205 -6.28 17.49 15.67
CA GLY A 205 -5.43 16.90 16.70
C GLY A 205 -4.36 17.91 17.09
N ARG A 206 -4.44 18.42 18.32
CA ARG A 206 -3.38 19.25 18.90
C ARG A 206 -2.15 18.36 19.05
N HIS A 207 -1.11 18.67 18.29
CA HIS A 207 0.23 18.22 18.61
C HIS A 207 0.69 19.00 19.86
N GLY A 208 0.67 18.31 21.00
CA GLY A 208 1.46 18.65 22.17
C GLY A 208 2.73 17.81 22.20
#